data_AF-A0A391PCB5-F1
#
_entry.id   AF-A0A391PCB5-F1
#
_cell.length_a   1.000
_cell.length_b   1.000
_cell.length_c   1.000
_cell.angle_alpha   90.00
_cell.angle_beta   90.00
_cell.angle_gamma   90.00
#
_symmetry.space_group_name_H-M   'P 1'
#
loop_
_entity.id
_entity.type
_entity.pdbx_description
1 polymer ?
#
loop_
_entity_poly.entity_id
_entity_poly.type
_entity_poly.pdbx_seq_one_letter_code
_entity_poly.pdbx_strand_id
1 'polypeptide(L)'
;MSANATPIPGLTIWDLPVHGDNRGWFKENWQREKMTALGLPDFGPVQNNISFNDAAGTTRGIHAEPWDKFVSVATGRIFGAWVDLRDGPTFGAVFTAELDPSRAVFVPRGVGNAFQTLAPDTAYVYLVNDHYSPDAQYVSVNLADETLAIDWPIPLERAELSAKDRTHPRLADIQPVAPRKTLVLGANGQVGRALRAEYGDDPSFEFVNREQVDLSGDLESGLRWQDYDTVINAAAYTAVDAAETPAGRADAWAVNVTAVAALARIATARGLTLVHISSDYVFDGTSDSPYREDDPIAPLGVYGQTKAAGDQIVATVPRHYILRTSWVIGDGRNFVRTMASLAERGVDPSVVDDQVGRLTFTSELARAIRHLTTTGAPYGTYNVTGSGPATSWADIARRVFELTGHDPARVTGVSTEAYFASATSAVAPRPRNSVLDNQKLESAGFISEAVEDSLARYLSH
;
A
#
# COMPACT_ATOMS: atom_id res chain seq x y z
N MET A 1 23.83 -6.01 21.09
CA MET A 1 23.21 -6.53 19.87
C MET A 1 23.60 -5.61 18.73
N SER A 2 23.97 -6.16 17.58
CA SER A 2 24.36 -5.39 16.39
C SER A 2 23.84 -6.08 15.14
N ALA A 3 23.54 -5.29 14.11
CA ALA A 3 23.15 -5.77 12.78
C ALA A 3 24.27 -5.45 11.78
N ASN A 4 24.65 -6.45 10.99
CA ASN A 4 25.69 -6.37 10.00
C ASN A 4 25.09 -6.62 8.62
N ALA A 5 25.28 -5.68 7.70
CA ALA A 5 24.85 -5.84 6.31
C ALA A 5 25.66 -6.96 5.62
N THR A 6 25.04 -7.58 4.63
CA THR A 6 25.70 -8.55 3.75
C THR A 6 25.69 -8.03 2.32
N PRO A 7 26.42 -8.66 1.38
CA PRO A 7 26.33 -8.32 -0.04
C PRO A 7 24.93 -8.56 -0.65
N ILE A 8 24.08 -9.38 -0.02
CA ILE A 8 22.71 -9.63 -0.48
C ILE A 8 21.78 -8.56 0.12
N PRO A 9 21.09 -7.74 -0.69
CA PRO A 9 20.24 -6.65 -0.19
C PRO A 9 19.17 -7.12 0.79
N GLY A 10 19.16 -6.54 1.99
CA GLY A 10 18.21 -6.85 3.06
C GLY A 10 18.57 -8.06 3.93
N LEU A 11 19.45 -8.96 3.47
CA LEU A 11 19.97 -10.05 4.29
C LEU A 11 20.95 -9.45 5.32
N THR A 12 20.69 -9.71 6.60
CA THR A 12 21.50 -9.13 7.70
C THR A 12 21.87 -10.19 8.72
N ILE A 13 23.11 -10.12 9.21
CA ILE A 13 23.61 -10.96 10.30
C ILE A 13 23.56 -10.19 11.62
N TRP A 14 23.04 -10.85 12.64
CA TRP A 14 22.78 -10.26 13.94
C TRP A 14 23.66 -10.89 15.00
N ASP A 15 24.42 -10.07 15.73
CA ASP A 15 25.14 -10.52 16.93
C ASP A 15 24.22 -10.34 18.13
N LEU A 16 23.90 -11.46 18.78
CA LEU A 16 23.00 -11.54 19.93
C LEU A 16 23.80 -11.68 21.23
N PRO A 17 23.52 -10.87 22.27
CA PRO A 17 24.08 -11.10 23.59
C PRO A 17 23.66 -12.47 24.14
N VAL A 18 24.65 -13.28 24.53
CA VAL A 18 24.45 -14.56 25.21
C VAL A 18 25.07 -14.45 26.60
N HIS A 19 24.23 -14.56 27.62
CA HIS A 19 24.63 -14.41 29.00
C HIS A 19 24.71 -15.78 29.66
N GLY A 20 25.94 -16.24 29.93
CA GLY A 20 26.19 -17.51 30.61
C GLY A 20 26.19 -17.38 32.13
N ASP A 21 25.68 -18.40 32.82
CA ASP A 21 25.81 -18.61 34.26
C ASP A 21 26.01 -20.10 34.60
N ASN A 22 25.96 -20.47 35.87
CA ASN A 22 26.13 -21.86 36.33
C ASN A 22 24.98 -22.81 35.93
N ARG A 23 23.92 -22.32 35.28
CA ARG A 23 22.75 -23.08 34.81
C ARG A 23 22.70 -23.20 33.28
N GLY A 24 23.69 -22.65 32.56
CA GLY A 24 23.72 -22.62 31.11
C GLY A 24 23.86 -21.20 30.58
N TRP A 25 23.07 -20.83 29.57
CA TRP A 25 23.04 -19.47 29.06
C TRP A 25 21.62 -19.01 28.73
N PHE A 26 21.41 -17.71 28.79
CA PHE A 26 20.19 -17.03 28.37
C PHE A 26 20.50 -16.09 27.21
N LYS A 27 19.60 -16.05 26.22
CA LYS A 27 19.63 -15.05 25.16
C LYS A 27 18.23 -14.54 24.86
N GLU A 28 18.13 -13.26 24.55
CA GLU A 28 16.95 -12.69 23.96
C GLU A 28 17.00 -12.96 22.44
N ASN A 29 16.35 -14.04 22.01
CA ASN A 29 16.48 -14.51 20.64
C ASN A 29 15.81 -13.59 19.61
N TRP A 30 14.68 -12.98 19.99
CA TRP A 30 13.98 -11.97 19.21
C TRP A 30 13.28 -10.99 20.15
N GLN A 31 13.41 -9.69 19.87
CA GLN A 31 12.69 -8.64 20.58
C GLN A 31 12.41 -7.51 19.59
N ARG A 32 11.12 -7.30 19.31
CA ARG A 32 10.64 -6.40 18.25
C ARG A 32 11.23 -5.00 18.38
N GLU A 33 10.99 -4.32 19.50
CA GLU A 33 11.34 -2.92 19.73
C GLU A 33 12.85 -2.63 19.56
N LYS A 34 13.71 -3.46 20.15
CA LYS A 34 15.17 -3.32 20.08
C LYS A 34 15.68 -3.60 18.67
N MET A 35 15.17 -4.64 18.03
CA MET A 35 15.64 -5.03 16.70
C MET A 35 15.15 -4.05 15.63
N THR A 36 13.90 -3.58 15.70
CA THR A 36 13.39 -2.58 14.75
C THR A 36 14.06 -1.22 14.93
N ALA A 37 14.37 -0.82 16.17
CA ALA A 37 15.18 0.38 16.45
C ALA A 37 16.61 0.29 15.88
N LEU A 38 17.13 -0.93 15.69
CA LEU A 38 18.42 -1.20 15.04
C LEU A 38 18.32 -1.43 13.52
N GLY A 39 17.14 -1.23 12.93
CA GLY A 39 16.92 -1.32 11.49
C GLY A 39 16.44 -2.67 10.96
N LEU A 40 16.06 -3.62 11.82
CA LEU A 40 15.32 -4.80 11.37
C LEU A 40 13.96 -4.35 10.80
N PRO A 41 13.57 -4.79 9.59
CA PRO A 41 12.21 -4.58 9.14
C PRO A 41 11.23 -5.16 10.15
N ASP A 42 10.20 -4.40 10.50
CA ASP A 42 9.13 -4.89 11.37
C ASP A 42 8.27 -5.90 10.60
N PHE A 43 8.76 -7.14 10.56
CA PHE A 43 8.20 -8.18 9.70
C PHE A 43 7.01 -8.90 10.34
N GLY A 44 6.78 -8.75 11.65
CA GLY A 44 5.60 -9.28 12.35
C GLY A 44 5.50 -10.81 12.32
N PRO A 45 6.36 -11.55 13.06
CA PRO A 45 6.34 -13.01 13.02
C PRO A 45 5.02 -13.58 13.56
N VAL A 46 4.43 -14.50 12.80
CA VAL A 46 3.16 -15.19 13.13
C VAL A 46 3.36 -16.65 13.53
N GLN A 47 4.54 -17.20 13.25
CA GLN A 47 4.87 -18.60 13.51
C GLN A 47 6.33 -18.75 13.93
N ASN A 48 6.58 -19.60 14.93
CA ASN A 48 7.91 -20.01 15.38
C ASN A 48 8.11 -21.49 15.10
N ASN A 49 9.26 -21.84 14.55
CA ASN A 49 9.59 -23.18 14.12
C ASN A 49 10.91 -23.62 14.73
N ILE A 50 10.99 -24.91 15.07
CA ILE A 50 12.21 -25.52 15.60
C ILE A 50 12.46 -26.80 14.81
N SER A 51 13.68 -26.96 14.31
CA SER A 51 14.16 -28.26 13.83
C SER A 51 15.32 -28.73 14.69
N PHE A 52 15.20 -29.94 15.20
CA PHE A 52 16.25 -30.63 15.93
C PHE A 52 16.98 -31.57 14.96
N ASN A 53 18.30 -31.57 15.04
CA ASN A 53 19.17 -32.36 14.17
C ASN A 53 20.20 -33.04 15.08
N ASP A 54 20.18 -34.37 15.11
CA ASP A 54 20.95 -35.22 16.02
C ASP A 54 22.43 -35.30 15.60
N ALA A 55 22.71 -35.31 14.30
CA ALA A 55 24.06 -35.43 13.76
C ALA A 55 24.60 -34.10 13.17
N ALA A 56 25.93 -34.03 13.07
CA ALA A 56 26.59 -33.07 12.18
C ALA A 56 26.48 -33.56 10.73
N GLY A 57 26.33 -32.63 9.77
CA GLY A 57 26.18 -32.93 8.35
C GLY A 57 24.74 -32.95 7.85
N THR A 58 23.73 -32.82 8.72
CA THR A 58 22.35 -32.60 8.30
C THR A 58 22.26 -31.30 7.53
N THR A 59 21.89 -31.38 6.25
CA THR A 59 21.88 -30.24 5.33
C THR A 59 20.48 -30.07 4.76
N ARG A 60 19.93 -28.85 4.83
CA ARG A 60 18.61 -28.51 4.27
C ARG A 60 18.77 -27.57 3.08
N GLY A 61 17.97 -27.82 2.04
CA GLY A 61 18.08 -27.19 0.71
C GLY A 61 17.98 -25.66 0.68
N ILE A 62 18.34 -25.07 -0.46
CA ILE A 62 18.27 -23.63 -0.70
C ILE A 62 16.87 -23.28 -1.19
N HIS A 63 16.04 -22.80 -0.26
CA HIS A 63 14.62 -22.52 -0.48
C HIS A 63 14.37 -21.02 -0.36
N ALA A 64 13.80 -20.39 -1.40
CA ALA A 64 13.40 -18.98 -1.37
C ALA A 64 11.91 -18.87 -1.06
N GLU A 65 11.57 -18.95 0.22
CA GLU A 65 10.17 -18.90 0.64
C GLU A 65 9.53 -17.52 0.40
N PRO A 66 8.18 -17.47 0.24
CA PRO A 66 7.47 -16.24 -0.08
C PRO A 66 7.29 -15.31 1.13
N TRP A 67 8.04 -15.51 2.21
CA TRP A 67 7.97 -14.77 3.47
C TRP A 67 9.37 -14.47 4.02
N ASP A 68 9.45 -13.53 4.94
CA ASP A 68 10.68 -13.21 5.66
C ASP A 68 10.93 -14.20 6.79
N LYS A 69 12.20 -14.41 7.13
CA LYS A 69 12.60 -15.27 8.24
C LYS A 69 13.58 -14.59 9.16
N PHE A 70 13.46 -14.89 10.45
CA PHE A 70 14.52 -14.62 11.42
C PHE A 70 15.02 -15.96 11.97
N VAL A 71 16.25 -16.32 11.63
CA VAL A 71 16.86 -17.62 11.91
C VAL A 71 17.93 -17.47 12.99
N SER A 72 18.01 -18.45 13.89
CA SER A 72 18.98 -18.51 14.98
C SER A 72 19.23 -19.96 15.40
N VAL A 73 20.25 -20.18 16.23
CA VAL A 73 20.55 -21.51 16.79
C VAL A 73 20.29 -21.51 18.30
N ALA A 74 19.53 -22.46 18.81
CA ALA A 74 19.28 -22.61 20.25
C ALA A 74 20.31 -23.54 20.94
N THR A 75 21.00 -24.41 20.21
CA THR A 75 22.16 -25.18 20.67
C THR A 75 22.89 -25.74 19.45
N GLY A 76 24.18 -26.05 19.58
CA GLY A 76 25.02 -26.51 18.47
C GLY A 76 25.53 -25.38 17.58
N ARG A 77 25.88 -25.71 16.34
CA ARG A 77 26.41 -24.78 15.34
C ARG A 77 25.98 -25.19 13.94
N ILE A 78 25.78 -24.21 13.06
CA ILE A 78 25.51 -24.42 11.64
C ILE A 78 26.45 -23.62 10.76
N PHE A 79 26.65 -24.09 9.54
CA PHE A 79 27.05 -23.28 8.39
C PHE A 79 25.78 -22.91 7.64
N GLY A 80 25.47 -21.61 7.56
CA GLY A 80 24.38 -21.09 6.74
C GLY A 80 24.87 -20.64 5.37
N ALA A 81 24.06 -20.90 4.35
CA ALA A 81 24.29 -20.42 2.99
C ALA A 81 23.01 -19.76 2.48
N TRP A 82 23.13 -18.52 2.02
CA TRP A 82 22.03 -17.74 1.46
C TRP A 82 22.32 -17.35 0.03
N VAL A 83 21.31 -17.45 -0.83
CA VAL A 83 21.42 -17.16 -2.25
C VAL A 83 20.32 -16.18 -2.64
N ASP A 84 20.67 -15.08 -3.28
CA ASP A 84 19.65 -14.16 -3.77
C ASP A 84 18.96 -14.75 -5.00
N LEU A 85 17.72 -15.22 -4.86
CA LEU A 85 16.93 -15.80 -5.95
C LEU A 85 15.90 -14.81 -6.49
N ARG A 86 15.97 -13.53 -6.10
CA ARG A 86 15.09 -12.47 -6.59
C ARG A 86 15.52 -12.01 -7.97
N ASP A 87 14.55 -11.63 -8.80
CA ASP A 87 14.86 -10.97 -10.07
C ASP A 87 15.61 -9.64 -9.80
N GLY A 88 16.73 -9.45 -10.49
CA GLY A 88 17.56 -8.25 -10.31
C GLY A 88 19.07 -8.47 -10.43
N PRO A 89 19.87 -7.41 -10.23
CA PRO A 89 21.32 -7.42 -10.48
C PRO A 89 22.12 -8.32 -9.53
N THR A 90 21.53 -8.73 -8.40
CA THR A 90 22.15 -9.60 -7.41
C THR A 90 21.71 -11.06 -7.54
N PHE A 91 20.90 -11.43 -8.54
CA PHE A 91 20.46 -12.81 -8.75
C PHE A 91 21.65 -13.79 -8.80
N GLY A 92 21.60 -14.84 -7.98
CA GLY A 92 22.66 -15.82 -7.81
C GLY A 92 23.78 -15.41 -6.84
N ALA A 93 23.75 -14.20 -6.27
CA ALA A 93 24.73 -13.79 -5.27
C ALA A 93 24.64 -14.68 -4.02
N VAL A 94 25.80 -15.11 -3.52
CA VAL A 94 25.92 -16.02 -2.38
C VAL A 94 26.52 -15.29 -1.18
N PHE A 95 25.97 -15.57 0.00
CA PHE A 95 26.56 -15.21 1.28
C PHE A 95 26.57 -16.42 2.21
N THR A 96 27.66 -16.63 2.95
CA THR A 96 27.79 -17.75 3.87
C THR A 96 28.31 -17.28 5.22
N ALA A 97 27.90 -17.95 6.30
CA ALA A 97 28.37 -17.66 7.66
C ALA A 97 28.12 -18.84 8.60
N GLU A 98 29.00 -19.03 9.58
CA GLU A 98 28.70 -19.89 10.73
C GLU A 98 27.79 -19.19 11.74
N LEU A 99 26.74 -19.89 12.19
CA LEU A 99 25.86 -19.43 13.26
C LEU A 99 25.97 -20.37 14.47
N ASP A 100 26.13 -19.76 15.63
CA ASP A 100 26.02 -20.40 16.95
C ASP A 100 24.94 -19.63 17.75
N PRO A 101 24.71 -19.94 19.05
CA PRO A 101 23.71 -19.23 19.83
C PRO A 101 23.85 -17.70 19.89
N SER A 102 25.05 -17.17 19.67
CA SER A 102 25.36 -15.74 19.69
C SER A 102 25.10 -15.04 18.35
N ARG A 103 24.69 -15.78 17.31
CA ARG A 103 24.42 -15.20 15.99
C ARG A 103 23.04 -15.60 15.46
N ALA A 104 22.45 -14.68 14.70
CA ALA A 104 21.20 -14.88 13.98
C ALA A 104 21.30 -14.24 12.59
N VAL A 105 20.32 -14.54 11.74
CA VAL A 105 20.21 -13.93 10.41
C VAL A 105 18.75 -13.55 10.17
N PHE A 106 18.54 -12.38 9.58
CA PHE A 106 17.27 -12.04 8.96
C PHE A 106 17.37 -12.29 7.46
N VAL A 107 16.50 -13.16 6.95
CA VAL A 107 16.42 -13.58 5.55
C VAL A 107 15.17 -12.97 4.92
N PRO A 108 15.31 -12.01 3.99
CA PRO A 108 14.17 -11.45 3.28
C PRO A 108 13.49 -12.48 2.36
N ARG A 109 12.19 -12.28 2.09
CA ARG A 109 11.46 -12.98 1.02
C ARG A 109 12.28 -13.07 -0.27
N GLY A 110 12.32 -14.25 -0.86
CA GLY A 110 13.00 -14.48 -2.13
C GLY A 110 14.50 -14.75 -2.02
N VAL A 111 15.10 -14.60 -0.84
CA VAL A 111 16.46 -15.08 -0.58
C VAL A 111 16.40 -16.55 -0.18
N GLY A 112 17.05 -17.39 -0.98
CA GLY A 112 17.21 -18.81 -0.72
C GLY A 112 17.95 -19.05 0.59
N ASN A 113 17.38 -19.81 1.52
CA ASN A 113 17.98 -20.12 2.82
C ASN A 113 18.34 -21.61 2.93
N ALA A 114 19.61 -21.92 3.12
CA ALA A 114 20.10 -23.26 3.41
C ALA A 114 20.99 -23.29 4.66
N PHE A 115 21.13 -24.47 5.26
CA PHE A 115 22.12 -24.68 6.31
C PHE A 115 22.64 -26.11 6.33
N GLN A 116 23.82 -26.28 6.93
CA GLN A 116 24.43 -27.56 7.28
C GLN A 116 24.83 -27.56 8.76
N THR A 117 24.45 -28.58 9.52
CA THR A 117 24.85 -28.71 10.92
C THR A 117 26.34 -29.03 11.05
N LEU A 118 27.04 -28.32 11.93
CA LEU A 118 28.47 -28.51 12.21
C LEU A 118 28.72 -29.23 13.53
N ALA A 119 27.66 -29.43 14.33
CA ALA A 119 27.71 -30.13 15.61
C ALA A 119 26.45 -31.01 15.77
N PRO A 120 26.55 -32.12 16.51
CA PRO A 120 25.37 -32.88 16.92
C PRO A 120 24.48 -32.05 17.84
N ASP A 121 23.27 -32.55 18.09
CA ASP A 121 22.27 -31.93 18.97
C ASP A 121 22.02 -30.45 18.64
N THR A 122 21.96 -30.13 17.34
CA THR A 122 21.76 -28.76 16.86
C THR A 122 20.28 -28.44 16.74
N ALA A 123 19.84 -27.43 17.49
CA ALA A 123 18.47 -26.92 17.43
C ALA A 123 18.43 -25.62 16.62
N TYR A 124 17.92 -25.69 15.40
CA TYR A 124 17.73 -24.57 14.50
C TYR A 124 16.35 -23.96 14.70
N VAL A 125 16.28 -22.67 15.04
CA VAL A 125 15.05 -21.95 15.38
C VAL A 125 14.81 -20.84 14.39
N TYR A 126 13.59 -20.73 13.85
CA TYR A 126 13.25 -19.66 12.93
C TYR A 126 11.81 -19.15 13.08
N LEU A 127 11.69 -17.83 13.05
CA LEU A 127 10.44 -17.09 12.99
C LEU A 127 10.09 -16.77 11.54
N VAL A 128 8.80 -16.75 11.20
CA VAL A 128 8.29 -16.39 9.87
C VAL A 128 7.06 -15.47 9.97
N ASN A 129 6.83 -14.62 8.97
CA ASN A 129 5.69 -13.70 8.91
C ASN A 129 4.55 -14.14 7.97
N ASP A 130 4.56 -15.39 7.52
CA ASP A 130 3.41 -16.01 6.87
C ASP A 130 3.24 -17.44 7.37
N HIS A 131 2.01 -17.95 7.24
CA HIS A 131 1.67 -19.30 7.66
C HIS A 131 2.27 -20.32 6.70
N TYR A 132 2.97 -21.30 7.25
CA TYR A 132 3.43 -22.43 6.46
C TYR A 132 2.23 -23.21 5.90
N SER A 133 2.26 -23.50 4.60
CA SER A 133 1.36 -24.44 3.95
C SER A 133 2.16 -25.58 3.34
N PRO A 134 1.78 -26.85 3.54
CA PRO A 134 2.44 -27.99 2.91
C PRO A 134 2.34 -27.96 1.37
N ASP A 135 1.35 -27.26 0.83
CA ASP A 135 1.11 -27.13 -0.61
C ASP A 135 1.86 -25.93 -1.22
N ALA A 136 2.55 -25.13 -0.40
CA ALA A 136 3.30 -23.97 -0.88
C ALA A 136 4.47 -24.43 -1.76
N GLN A 137 4.46 -23.99 -3.02
CA GLN A 137 5.59 -24.12 -3.93
C GLN A 137 6.35 -22.81 -3.97
N TYR A 138 7.67 -22.91 -3.84
CA TYR A 138 8.57 -21.76 -3.91
C TYR A 138 9.84 -22.13 -4.64
N VAL A 139 10.50 -21.11 -5.18
CA VAL A 139 11.73 -21.25 -5.95
C VAL A 139 12.79 -21.88 -5.06
N SER A 140 13.44 -22.92 -5.57
CA SER A 140 14.47 -23.64 -4.83
C SER A 140 15.57 -24.06 -5.80
N VAL A 141 16.82 -24.02 -5.37
CA VAL A 141 18.00 -24.33 -6.21
C VAL A 141 18.79 -25.49 -5.63
N ASN A 142 19.44 -26.25 -6.51
CA ASN A 142 20.24 -27.40 -6.14
C ASN A 142 21.44 -26.99 -5.25
N LEU A 143 21.64 -27.71 -4.15
CA LEU A 143 22.77 -27.49 -3.23
C LEU A 143 24.14 -27.69 -3.90
N ALA A 144 24.20 -28.55 -4.93
CA ALA A 144 25.42 -28.88 -5.67
C ALA A 144 25.59 -28.01 -6.92
N ASP A 145 24.83 -26.92 -7.09
CA ASP A 145 24.96 -26.03 -8.24
C ASP A 145 26.37 -25.43 -8.34
N GLU A 146 27.04 -25.71 -9.45
CA GLU A 146 28.43 -25.38 -9.68
C GLU A 146 28.65 -23.87 -9.85
N THR A 147 27.60 -23.14 -10.24
CA THR A 147 27.67 -21.68 -10.45
C THR A 147 27.60 -20.90 -9.14
N LEU A 148 26.94 -21.47 -8.12
CA LEU A 148 26.87 -20.88 -6.78
C LEU A 148 28.18 -21.05 -5.99
N ALA A 149 28.97 -22.08 -6.32
CA ALA A 149 30.29 -22.34 -5.74
C ALA A 149 30.33 -22.26 -4.18
N ILE A 150 29.29 -22.78 -3.52
CA ILE A 150 29.20 -22.80 -2.05
C ILE A 150 30.21 -23.82 -1.50
N ASP A 151 31.15 -23.35 -0.68
CA ASP A 151 32.14 -24.19 0.01
C ASP A 151 31.53 -24.86 1.24
N TRP A 152 30.81 -25.96 1.02
CA TRP A 152 30.16 -26.73 2.09
C TRP A 152 31.20 -27.38 3.02
N PRO A 153 31.21 -27.09 4.33
CA PRO A 153 32.22 -27.61 5.25
C PRO A 153 32.29 -29.15 5.32
N ILE A 154 31.14 -29.80 5.17
CA ILE A 154 31.01 -31.25 4.98
C ILE A 154 30.57 -31.48 3.52
N PRO A 155 31.36 -32.20 2.71
CA PRO A 155 31.02 -32.50 1.32
C PRO A 155 29.64 -33.11 1.19
N LEU A 156 28.89 -32.68 0.16
CA LEU A 156 27.48 -33.04 -0.02
C LEU A 156 27.25 -34.56 -0.20
N GLU A 157 28.26 -35.31 -0.63
CA GLU A 157 28.21 -36.78 -0.72
C GLU A 157 28.16 -37.45 0.67
N ARG A 158 28.65 -36.74 1.69
CA ARG A 158 28.64 -37.17 3.10
C ARG A 158 27.56 -36.47 3.93
N ALA A 159 26.85 -35.52 3.35
CA ALA A 159 25.77 -34.80 4.01
C ALA A 159 24.47 -35.62 4.05
N GLU A 160 23.71 -35.46 5.12
CA GLU A 160 22.38 -36.01 5.23
C GLU A 160 21.38 -35.06 4.55
N LEU A 161 20.88 -35.47 3.39
CA LEU A 161 20.01 -34.67 2.52
C LEU A 161 18.69 -35.37 2.27
N SER A 162 17.60 -34.59 2.22
CA SER A 162 16.30 -35.10 1.78
C SER A 162 16.34 -35.49 0.29
N ALA A 163 15.51 -36.46 -0.10
CA ALA A 163 15.38 -36.83 -1.52
C ALA A 163 14.92 -35.65 -2.39
N LYS A 164 14.10 -34.76 -1.82
CA LYS A 164 13.59 -33.56 -2.50
C LYS A 164 14.74 -32.60 -2.85
N ASP A 165 15.62 -32.31 -1.91
CA ASP A 165 16.72 -31.33 -2.10
C ASP A 165 17.76 -31.81 -3.11
N ARG A 166 17.94 -33.13 -3.27
CA ARG A 166 18.86 -33.72 -4.26
C ARG A 166 18.45 -33.44 -5.69
N THR A 167 17.16 -33.27 -5.95
CA THR A 167 16.59 -33.18 -7.31
C THR A 167 16.14 -31.78 -7.68
N HIS A 168 16.48 -30.77 -6.87
CA HIS A 168 16.18 -29.38 -7.21
C HIS A 168 16.86 -28.96 -8.51
N PRO A 169 16.25 -28.05 -9.29
CA PRO A 169 16.82 -27.53 -10.52
C PRO A 169 18.12 -26.75 -10.27
N ARG A 170 18.94 -26.62 -11.31
CA ARG A 170 20.12 -25.74 -11.32
C ARG A 170 19.69 -24.28 -11.41
N LEU A 171 20.56 -23.35 -11.03
CA LEU A 171 20.30 -21.91 -11.05
C LEU A 171 19.91 -21.40 -12.44
N ALA A 172 20.50 -21.98 -13.49
CA ALA A 172 20.17 -21.64 -14.88
C ALA A 172 18.74 -22.05 -15.29
N ASP A 173 18.13 -22.99 -14.57
CA ASP A 173 16.83 -23.59 -14.93
C ASP A 173 15.67 -23.05 -14.06
N ILE A 174 15.94 -22.19 -13.08
CA ILE A 174 14.89 -21.60 -12.24
C ILE A 174 14.39 -20.27 -12.80
N GLN A 175 13.11 -19.98 -12.56
CA GLN A 175 12.56 -18.64 -12.71
C GLN A 175 12.86 -17.83 -11.44
N PRO A 176 13.45 -16.63 -11.54
CA PRO A 176 13.67 -15.76 -10.39
C PRO A 176 12.37 -15.42 -9.67
N VAL A 177 12.48 -15.14 -8.37
CA VAL A 177 11.36 -14.65 -7.56
C VAL A 177 11.05 -13.22 -7.98
N ALA A 178 9.88 -13.03 -8.59
CA ALA A 178 9.41 -11.72 -9.01
C ALA A 178 9.24 -10.75 -7.81
N PRO A 179 9.48 -9.45 -8.03
CA PRO A 179 9.17 -8.42 -7.05
C PRO A 179 7.67 -8.40 -6.76
N ARG A 180 7.31 -7.93 -5.56
CA ARG A 180 5.91 -7.68 -5.23
C ARG A 180 5.40 -6.46 -6.00
N LYS A 181 4.12 -6.48 -6.33
CA LYS A 181 3.46 -5.44 -7.12
C LYS A 181 2.67 -4.46 -6.26
N THR A 182 2.31 -3.34 -6.85
CA THR A 182 1.25 -2.45 -6.37
C THR A 182 -0.09 -2.81 -7.03
N LEU A 183 -1.10 -3.15 -6.23
CA LEU A 183 -2.47 -3.37 -6.68
C LEU A 183 -3.24 -2.06 -6.72
N VAL A 184 -3.88 -1.73 -7.84
CA VAL A 184 -4.78 -0.58 -7.98
C VAL A 184 -6.22 -1.05 -8.16
N LEU A 185 -7.04 -0.80 -7.14
CA LEU A 185 -8.47 -1.12 -7.12
C LEU A 185 -9.27 0.04 -7.69
N GLY A 186 -10.29 -0.25 -8.50
CA GLY A 186 -11.15 0.79 -9.09
C GLY A 186 -10.53 1.42 -10.34
N ALA A 187 -9.78 0.64 -11.12
CA ALA A 187 -9.02 1.12 -12.28
C ALA A 187 -9.84 1.85 -13.35
N ASN A 188 -11.15 1.60 -13.44
CA ASN A 188 -12.05 2.26 -14.39
C ASN A 188 -12.68 3.56 -13.84
N GLY A 189 -12.37 3.97 -12.61
CA GLY A 189 -12.78 5.27 -12.06
C GLY A 189 -11.92 6.42 -12.60
N GLN A 190 -12.32 7.67 -12.34
CA GLN A 190 -11.56 8.85 -12.79
C GLN A 190 -10.11 8.85 -12.23
N VAL A 191 -9.95 8.51 -10.95
CA VAL A 191 -8.63 8.40 -10.29
C VAL A 191 -7.88 7.16 -10.79
N GLY A 192 -8.56 6.00 -10.94
CA GLY A 192 -7.95 4.78 -11.47
C GLY A 192 -7.36 4.95 -12.87
N ARG A 193 -8.06 5.66 -13.77
CA ARG A 193 -7.54 6.01 -15.10
C ARG A 193 -6.33 6.95 -15.02
N ALA A 194 -6.37 7.94 -14.15
CA ALA A 194 -5.23 8.85 -13.96
C ALA A 194 -4.01 8.13 -13.39
N LEU A 195 -4.20 7.21 -12.44
CA LEU A 195 -3.13 6.35 -11.93
C LEU A 195 -2.54 5.50 -13.05
N ARG A 196 -3.36 4.91 -13.92
CA ARG A 196 -2.87 4.15 -15.08
C ARG A 196 -2.08 5.03 -16.05
N ALA A 197 -2.51 6.27 -16.28
CA ALA A 197 -1.76 7.21 -17.09
C ALA A 197 -0.42 7.63 -16.43
N GLU A 198 -0.40 7.81 -15.11
CA GLU A 198 0.79 8.21 -14.34
C GLU A 198 1.86 7.11 -14.26
N TYR A 199 1.44 5.85 -14.09
CA TYR A 199 2.35 4.71 -13.99
C TYR A 199 2.61 4.02 -15.33
N GLY A 200 1.84 4.32 -16.38
CA GLY A 200 2.03 3.76 -17.71
C GLY A 200 1.92 2.23 -17.77
N ASP A 201 2.78 1.60 -18.58
CA ASP A 201 2.88 0.15 -18.74
C ASP A 201 3.85 -0.51 -17.74
N ASP A 202 4.06 0.10 -16.57
CA ASP A 202 4.94 -0.45 -15.53
C ASP A 202 4.40 -1.81 -15.03
N PRO A 203 5.15 -2.93 -15.25
CA PRO A 203 4.70 -4.27 -14.89
C PRO A 203 4.64 -4.50 -13.36
N SER A 204 5.18 -3.58 -12.56
CA SER A 204 5.05 -3.59 -11.10
C SER A 204 3.67 -3.12 -10.62
N PHE A 205 2.81 -2.60 -11.50
CA PHE A 205 1.45 -2.21 -11.18
C PHE A 205 0.42 -3.17 -11.78
N GLU A 206 -0.56 -3.56 -10.97
CA GLU A 206 -1.69 -4.37 -11.42
C GLU A 206 -2.99 -3.59 -11.23
N PHE A 207 -3.67 -3.28 -12.33
CA PHE A 207 -4.87 -2.46 -12.32
C PHE A 207 -6.13 -3.33 -12.50
N VAL A 208 -6.97 -3.39 -11.47
CA VAL A 208 -8.19 -4.19 -11.50
C VAL A 208 -9.44 -3.34 -11.44
N ASN A 209 -10.43 -3.72 -12.24
CA ASN A 209 -11.76 -3.12 -12.23
C ASN A 209 -12.73 -3.93 -11.35
N ARG A 210 -13.98 -3.47 -11.23
CA ARG A 210 -15.00 -4.11 -10.40
C ARG A 210 -15.37 -5.54 -10.86
N GLU A 211 -15.31 -5.82 -12.16
CA GLU A 211 -15.63 -7.16 -12.69
C GLU A 211 -14.56 -8.18 -12.31
N GLN A 212 -13.31 -7.74 -12.15
CA GLN A 212 -12.19 -8.57 -11.72
C GLN A 212 -12.15 -8.70 -10.19
N VAL A 213 -12.40 -7.61 -9.47
CA VAL A 213 -12.42 -7.57 -8.00
C VAL A 213 -13.60 -6.72 -7.53
N ASP A 214 -14.66 -7.39 -7.08
CA ASP A 214 -15.81 -6.71 -6.48
C ASP A 214 -15.56 -6.49 -4.98
N LEU A 215 -15.47 -5.22 -4.58
CA LEU A 215 -15.20 -4.84 -3.20
C LEU A 215 -16.28 -5.30 -2.21
N SER A 216 -17.53 -5.49 -2.67
CA SER A 216 -18.61 -6.05 -1.86
C SER A 216 -18.56 -7.58 -1.73
N GLY A 217 -17.67 -8.26 -2.47
CA GLY A 217 -17.50 -9.70 -2.45
C GLY A 217 -16.48 -10.20 -1.43
N ASP A 218 -16.00 -11.42 -1.63
CA ASP A 218 -14.92 -12.01 -0.83
C ASP A 218 -13.55 -11.51 -1.29
N LEU A 219 -13.00 -10.55 -0.56
CA LEU A 219 -11.66 -10.01 -0.80
C LEU A 219 -10.54 -10.86 -0.20
N GLU A 220 -10.80 -11.64 0.86
CA GLU A 220 -9.75 -12.34 1.59
C GLU A 220 -9.18 -13.50 0.77
N SER A 221 -10.03 -14.22 0.03
CA SER A 221 -9.61 -15.34 -0.83
C SER A 221 -9.51 -14.99 -2.32
N GLY A 222 -10.11 -13.87 -2.75
CA GLY A 222 -10.22 -13.50 -4.17
C GLY A 222 -8.91 -13.08 -4.83
N LEU A 223 -7.84 -12.86 -4.06
CA LEU A 223 -6.53 -12.42 -4.55
C LEU A 223 -5.40 -13.15 -3.85
N ARG A 224 -4.29 -13.35 -4.57
CA ARG A 224 -3.02 -13.80 -4.01
C ARG A 224 -2.29 -12.62 -3.37
N TRP A 225 -2.72 -12.22 -2.18
CA TRP A 225 -2.21 -11.06 -1.46
C TRP A 225 -0.69 -11.04 -1.25
N GLN A 226 -0.04 -12.20 -1.23
CA GLN A 226 1.42 -12.34 -1.13
C GLN A 226 2.18 -11.80 -2.36
N ASP A 227 1.51 -11.58 -3.49
CA ASP A 227 2.09 -11.03 -4.71
C ASP A 227 2.18 -9.48 -4.63
N TYR A 228 1.60 -8.85 -3.61
CA TYR A 228 1.53 -7.40 -3.46
C TYR A 228 2.28 -6.88 -2.21
N ASP A 229 2.77 -5.65 -2.29
CA ASP A 229 3.29 -4.90 -1.15
C ASP A 229 2.50 -3.63 -0.83
N THR A 230 1.75 -3.15 -1.82
CA THR A 230 1.00 -1.90 -1.76
C THR A 230 -0.35 -2.08 -2.42
N VAL A 231 -1.39 -1.49 -1.83
CA VAL A 231 -2.73 -1.44 -2.37
C VAL A 231 -3.16 0.01 -2.46
N ILE A 232 -3.51 0.47 -3.66
CA ILE A 232 -4.12 1.77 -3.91
C ILE A 232 -5.61 1.55 -4.13
N ASN A 233 -6.41 1.92 -3.12
CA ASN A 233 -7.86 1.86 -3.19
C ASN A 233 -8.44 3.16 -3.78
N ALA A 234 -8.62 3.17 -5.10
CA ALA A 234 -9.31 4.24 -5.84
C ALA A 234 -10.80 3.92 -6.11
N ALA A 235 -11.32 2.82 -5.55
CA ALA A 235 -12.72 2.45 -5.65
C ALA A 235 -13.52 3.05 -4.48
N ALA A 236 -14.69 3.60 -4.78
CA ALA A 236 -15.62 4.15 -3.81
C ALA A 236 -17.04 4.20 -4.40
N TYR A 237 -18.04 4.21 -3.53
CA TYR A 237 -19.37 4.69 -3.88
C TYR A 237 -19.38 6.22 -3.82
N THR A 238 -19.56 6.89 -4.95
CA THR A 238 -19.42 8.36 -5.08
C THR A 238 -20.72 9.08 -5.46
N ALA A 239 -21.85 8.38 -5.55
CA ALA A 239 -23.14 8.99 -5.90
C ALA A 239 -23.77 9.64 -4.66
N VAL A 240 -23.29 10.84 -4.32
CA VAL A 240 -23.56 11.54 -3.04
C VAL A 240 -25.06 11.65 -2.72
N ASP A 241 -25.87 12.12 -3.67
CA ASP A 241 -27.33 12.25 -3.46
C ASP A 241 -28.04 10.89 -3.40
N ALA A 242 -27.59 9.91 -4.20
CA ALA A 242 -28.17 8.57 -4.20
C ALA A 242 -27.90 7.82 -2.89
N ALA A 243 -26.80 8.15 -2.18
CA ALA A 243 -26.47 7.58 -0.88
C ALA A 243 -27.54 7.87 0.19
N GLU A 244 -28.38 8.89 0.02
CA GLU A 244 -29.46 9.19 0.97
C GLU A 244 -30.69 8.29 0.82
N THR A 245 -30.81 7.60 -0.33
CA THR A 245 -31.87 6.62 -0.55
C THR A 245 -31.62 5.35 0.27
N PRO A 246 -32.64 4.56 0.63
CA PRO A 246 -32.44 3.31 1.37
C PRO A 246 -31.47 2.33 0.70
N ALA A 247 -31.56 2.17 -0.63
CA ALA A 247 -30.67 1.30 -1.40
C ALA A 247 -29.26 1.88 -1.49
N GLY A 248 -29.12 3.15 -1.89
CA GLY A 248 -27.81 3.78 -1.99
C GLY A 248 -27.09 3.90 -0.65
N ARG A 249 -27.81 4.01 0.47
CA ARG A 249 -27.22 3.94 1.82
C ARG A 249 -26.58 2.59 2.07
N ALA A 250 -27.28 1.49 1.80
CA ALA A 250 -26.72 0.15 1.96
C ALA A 250 -25.48 -0.04 1.08
N ASP A 251 -25.53 0.39 -0.19
CA ASP A 251 -24.40 0.31 -1.12
C ASP A 251 -23.20 1.15 -0.66
N ALA A 252 -23.44 2.38 -0.19
CA ALA A 252 -22.40 3.25 0.33
C ALA A 252 -21.69 2.64 1.54
N TRP A 253 -22.44 2.07 2.49
CA TRP A 253 -21.86 1.37 3.65
C TRP A 253 -21.10 0.10 3.24
N ALA A 254 -21.64 -0.69 2.32
CA ALA A 254 -20.97 -1.90 1.83
C ALA A 254 -19.59 -1.57 1.19
N VAL A 255 -19.54 -0.57 0.31
CA VAL A 255 -18.34 -0.23 -0.45
C VAL A 255 -17.36 0.64 0.33
N ASN A 256 -17.84 1.72 0.97
CA ASN A 256 -16.96 2.69 1.62
C ASN A 256 -16.57 2.29 3.05
N VAL A 257 -17.26 1.33 3.68
CA VAL A 257 -17.01 0.92 5.07
C VAL A 257 -16.65 -0.56 5.16
N THR A 258 -17.56 -1.47 4.80
CA THR A 258 -17.36 -2.91 4.99
C THR A 258 -16.18 -3.43 4.17
N ALA A 259 -16.11 -3.08 2.89
CA ALA A 259 -14.99 -3.46 2.03
C ALA A 259 -13.66 -2.85 2.49
N VAL A 260 -13.70 -1.58 2.93
CA VAL A 260 -12.52 -0.89 3.47
C VAL A 260 -12.03 -1.55 4.75
N ALA A 261 -12.92 -2.03 5.61
CA ALA A 261 -12.55 -2.82 6.80
C ALA A 261 -11.88 -4.14 6.43
N ALA A 262 -12.36 -4.83 5.39
CA ALA A 262 -11.68 -6.03 4.89
C ALA A 262 -10.28 -5.71 4.34
N LEU A 263 -10.14 -4.67 3.52
CA LEU A 263 -8.84 -4.22 3.03
C LEU A 263 -7.89 -3.83 4.16
N ALA A 264 -8.37 -3.14 5.20
CA ALA A 264 -7.56 -2.76 6.35
C ALA A 264 -7.06 -3.98 7.15
N ARG A 265 -7.92 -4.99 7.36
CA ARG A 265 -7.50 -6.25 7.99
C ARG A 265 -6.43 -6.97 7.16
N ILE A 266 -6.65 -7.09 5.86
CA ILE A 266 -5.70 -7.73 4.93
C ILE A 266 -4.36 -6.99 4.94
N ALA A 267 -4.39 -5.66 4.79
CA ALA A 267 -3.19 -4.83 4.79
C ALA A 267 -2.40 -4.95 6.10
N THR A 268 -3.09 -4.96 7.24
CA THR A 268 -2.46 -5.13 8.56
C THR A 268 -1.86 -6.53 8.71
N ALA A 269 -2.60 -7.57 8.37
CA ALA A 269 -2.16 -8.96 8.51
C ALA A 269 -0.98 -9.30 7.59
N ARG A 270 -0.89 -8.66 6.43
CA ARG A 270 0.13 -8.92 5.39
C ARG A 270 1.23 -7.86 5.34
N GLY A 271 1.17 -6.85 6.22
CA GLY A 271 2.14 -5.75 6.25
C GLY A 271 2.17 -4.89 4.97
N LEU A 272 1.03 -4.79 4.27
CA LEU A 272 0.89 -3.99 3.03
C LEU A 272 0.78 -2.50 3.35
N THR A 273 1.28 -1.67 2.44
CA THR A 273 0.94 -0.24 2.43
C THR A 273 -0.45 -0.06 1.83
N LEU A 274 -1.37 0.58 2.55
CA LEU A 274 -2.71 0.90 2.06
C LEU A 274 -2.86 2.40 1.76
N VAL A 275 -2.96 2.74 0.49
CA VAL A 275 -3.35 4.09 0.03
C VAL A 275 -4.86 4.11 -0.16
N HIS A 276 -5.55 5.01 0.54
CA HIS A 276 -7.01 5.15 0.49
C HIS A 276 -7.41 6.57 0.10
N ILE A 277 -8.23 6.70 -0.94
CA ILE A 277 -8.77 8.00 -1.35
C ILE A 277 -10.01 8.31 -0.53
N SER A 278 -9.99 9.43 0.18
CA SER A 278 -11.09 9.94 0.98
C SER A 278 -11.65 11.26 0.42
N SER A 279 -12.42 12.01 1.22
CA SER A 279 -13.12 13.21 0.78
C SER A 279 -13.16 14.28 1.86
N ASP A 280 -13.23 15.54 1.44
CA ASP A 280 -13.65 16.71 2.23
C ASP A 280 -15.00 16.54 2.94
N TYR A 281 -15.91 15.70 2.44
CA TYR A 281 -17.23 15.45 3.03
C TYR A 281 -17.17 14.76 4.41
N VAL A 282 -15.97 14.42 4.91
CA VAL A 282 -15.76 14.02 6.30
C VAL A 282 -15.96 15.20 7.27
N PHE A 283 -15.93 16.44 6.77
CA PHE A 283 -16.17 17.65 7.56
C PHE A 283 -17.59 18.20 7.37
N ASP A 284 -18.03 19.04 8.30
CA ASP A 284 -19.35 19.68 8.27
C ASP A 284 -19.39 20.96 7.43
N GLY A 285 -18.22 21.54 7.15
CA GLY A 285 -18.06 22.80 6.45
C GLY A 285 -18.48 24.03 7.25
N THR A 286 -18.45 23.97 8.59
CA THR A 286 -18.75 25.10 9.48
C THR A 286 -17.52 25.94 9.86
N SER A 287 -16.31 25.45 9.57
CA SER A 287 -15.07 26.17 9.85
C SER A 287 -14.92 27.42 8.97
N ASP A 288 -14.41 28.52 9.54
CA ASP A 288 -14.02 29.72 8.81
C ASP A 288 -12.58 29.64 8.25
N SER A 289 -11.86 28.55 8.54
CA SER A 289 -10.48 28.31 8.09
C SER A 289 -10.39 27.00 7.28
N PRO A 290 -9.39 26.85 6.39
CA PRO A 290 -9.12 25.58 5.73
C PRO A 290 -8.97 24.43 6.74
N TYR A 291 -9.59 23.28 6.46
CA TYR A 291 -9.52 22.10 7.32
C TYR A 291 -8.16 21.43 7.24
N ARG A 292 -7.57 21.14 8.39
CA ARG A 292 -6.34 20.37 8.58
C ARG A 292 -6.64 18.89 8.76
N GLU A 293 -5.62 18.04 8.64
CA GLU A 293 -5.82 16.59 8.78
C GLU A 293 -6.23 16.14 10.18
N ASP A 294 -5.86 16.92 11.20
CA ASP A 294 -6.14 16.69 12.63
C ASP A 294 -7.44 17.36 13.12
N ASP A 295 -8.14 18.09 12.25
CA ASP A 295 -9.43 18.67 12.61
C ASP A 295 -10.49 17.57 12.87
N PRO A 296 -11.45 17.80 13.80
CA PRO A 296 -12.50 16.85 14.10
C PRO A 296 -13.38 16.53 12.87
N ILE A 297 -13.64 15.24 12.67
CA ILE A 297 -14.53 14.73 11.62
C ILE A 297 -15.99 14.89 12.07
N ALA A 298 -16.83 15.51 11.24
CA ALA A 298 -18.24 15.79 11.52
C ALA A 298 -19.10 15.79 10.22
N PRO A 299 -19.23 14.66 9.52
CA PRO A 299 -19.90 14.61 8.22
C PRO A 299 -21.41 14.88 8.30
N LEU A 300 -21.95 15.62 7.32
CA LEU A 300 -23.37 15.99 7.30
C LEU A 300 -24.32 14.89 6.79
N GLY A 301 -23.89 14.10 5.79
CA GLY A 301 -24.73 13.15 5.06
C GLY A 301 -24.11 11.76 4.93
N VAL A 302 -24.87 10.81 4.36
CA VAL A 302 -24.49 9.38 4.34
C VAL A 302 -23.16 9.15 3.62
N TYR A 303 -22.93 9.79 2.47
CA TYR A 303 -21.65 9.67 1.77
C TYR A 303 -20.48 10.08 2.67
N GLY A 304 -20.55 11.27 3.27
CA GLY A 304 -19.55 11.78 4.21
C GLY A 304 -19.36 10.86 5.41
N GLN A 305 -20.44 10.36 6.01
CA GLN A 305 -20.40 9.42 7.14
C GLN A 305 -19.66 8.13 6.77
N THR A 306 -19.92 7.57 5.60
CA THR A 306 -19.23 6.34 5.15
C THR A 306 -17.76 6.59 4.82
N LYS A 307 -17.40 7.75 4.25
CA LYS A 307 -16.00 8.13 4.03
C LYS A 307 -15.25 8.38 5.34
N ALA A 308 -15.89 9.04 6.30
CA ALA A 308 -15.36 9.26 7.64
C ALA A 308 -15.11 7.93 8.39
N ALA A 309 -16.06 6.99 8.30
CA ALA A 309 -15.86 5.64 8.84
C ALA A 309 -14.69 4.93 8.16
N GLY A 310 -14.58 5.04 6.83
CA GLY A 310 -13.43 4.55 6.06
C GLY A 310 -12.09 5.12 6.54
N ASP A 311 -12.01 6.43 6.80
CA ASP A 311 -10.81 7.08 7.37
C ASP A 311 -10.41 6.46 8.70
N GLN A 312 -11.37 6.33 9.63
CA GLN A 312 -11.11 5.77 10.96
C GLN A 312 -10.65 4.32 10.89
N ILE A 313 -11.20 3.54 9.97
CA ILE A 313 -10.79 2.15 9.72
C ILE A 313 -9.36 2.11 9.17
N VAL A 314 -9.06 2.88 8.11
CA VAL A 314 -7.74 2.85 7.47
C VAL A 314 -6.65 3.38 8.40
N ALA A 315 -6.97 4.33 9.28
CA ALA A 315 -6.04 4.85 10.29
C ALA A 315 -5.52 3.76 11.25
N THR A 316 -6.21 2.62 11.36
CA THR A 316 -5.73 1.47 12.15
C THR A 316 -4.66 0.63 11.46
N VAL A 317 -4.47 0.80 10.15
CA VAL A 317 -3.45 0.08 9.38
C VAL A 317 -2.10 0.73 9.64
N PRO A 318 -1.06 0.00 10.10
CA PRO A 318 0.22 0.63 10.46
C PRO A 318 0.91 1.38 9.30
N ARG A 319 0.75 0.89 8.06
CA ARG A 319 1.30 1.46 6.84
C ARG A 319 0.17 2.00 5.97
N HIS A 320 -0.26 3.24 6.20
CA HIS A 320 -1.34 3.82 5.42
C HIS A 320 -1.05 5.23 4.92
N TYR A 321 -1.70 5.57 3.80
CA TYR A 321 -1.87 6.94 3.34
C TYR A 321 -3.36 7.18 3.10
N ILE A 322 -3.99 8.08 3.87
CA ILE A 322 -5.35 8.53 3.60
C ILE A 322 -5.26 9.85 2.86
N LEU A 323 -5.75 9.93 1.63
CA LEU A 323 -5.73 11.16 0.84
C LEU A 323 -7.14 11.76 0.83
N ARG A 324 -7.38 12.78 1.66
CA ARG A 324 -8.63 13.55 1.61
C ARG A 324 -8.54 14.53 0.45
N THR A 325 -9.50 14.48 -0.45
CA THR A 325 -9.55 15.36 -1.64
C THR A 325 -10.93 15.98 -1.79
N SER A 326 -11.05 16.96 -2.68
CA SER A 326 -12.32 17.62 -2.96
C SER A 326 -12.50 17.88 -4.45
N TRP A 327 -13.76 17.89 -4.87
CA TRP A 327 -14.23 18.38 -6.17
C TRP A 327 -13.42 17.80 -7.33
N VAL A 328 -13.37 16.46 -7.38
CA VAL A 328 -12.48 15.70 -8.27
C VAL A 328 -12.89 15.82 -9.75
N ILE A 329 -11.93 16.23 -10.59
CA ILE A 329 -12.08 16.39 -12.04
C ILE A 329 -11.08 15.48 -12.76
N GLY A 330 -11.56 14.59 -13.63
CA GLY A 330 -10.71 13.70 -14.41
C GLY A 330 -11.39 13.21 -15.67
N ASP A 331 -10.88 12.13 -16.25
CA ASP A 331 -11.53 11.49 -17.39
C ASP A 331 -12.82 10.80 -16.94
N GLY A 332 -13.99 11.33 -17.34
CA GLY A 332 -15.32 10.87 -16.95
C GLY A 332 -16.33 12.02 -16.83
N ARG A 333 -17.56 11.70 -16.42
CA ARG A 333 -18.57 12.74 -16.14
C ARG A 333 -18.19 13.51 -14.88
N ASN A 334 -18.06 14.83 -15.00
CA ASN A 334 -17.78 15.73 -13.89
C ASN A 334 -18.39 17.13 -14.11
N PHE A 335 -18.27 17.99 -13.11
CA PHE A 335 -18.85 19.33 -13.10
C PHE A 335 -18.31 20.19 -14.26
N VAL A 336 -16.99 20.22 -14.46
CA VAL A 336 -16.35 21.05 -15.50
C VAL A 336 -16.87 20.68 -16.89
N ARG A 337 -16.89 19.39 -17.25
CA ARG A 337 -17.48 18.95 -18.54
C ARG A 337 -18.97 19.27 -18.66
N THR A 338 -19.71 19.18 -17.56
CA THR A 338 -21.14 19.53 -17.54
C THR A 338 -21.34 21.01 -17.85
N MET A 339 -20.55 21.90 -17.25
CA MET A 339 -20.63 23.34 -17.50
C MET A 339 -20.23 23.71 -18.93
N ALA A 340 -19.12 23.15 -19.44
CA ALA A 340 -18.69 23.35 -20.83
C ALA A 340 -19.80 22.94 -21.82
N SER A 341 -20.40 21.76 -21.63
CA SER A 341 -21.51 21.29 -22.47
C SER A 341 -22.78 22.15 -22.37
N LEU A 342 -23.06 22.76 -21.22
CA LEU A 342 -24.18 23.71 -21.10
C LEU A 342 -23.89 25.02 -21.84
N ALA A 343 -22.65 25.51 -21.77
CA ALA A 343 -22.21 26.70 -22.47
C ALA A 343 -22.38 26.55 -23.99
N GLU A 344 -21.87 25.43 -24.54
CA GLU A 344 -21.99 25.06 -25.96
C GLU A 344 -23.45 24.95 -26.43
N ARG A 345 -24.33 24.37 -25.59
CA ARG A 345 -25.75 24.20 -25.90
C ARG A 345 -26.58 25.47 -25.74
N GLY A 346 -25.97 26.60 -25.33
CA GLY A 346 -26.71 27.84 -25.13
C GLY A 346 -27.65 27.80 -23.91
N VAL A 347 -27.36 26.98 -22.91
CA VAL A 347 -28.15 26.91 -21.66
C VAL A 347 -27.53 27.82 -20.60
N ASP A 348 -28.36 28.58 -19.90
CA ASP A 348 -27.98 29.50 -18.83
C ASP A 348 -28.25 28.86 -17.45
N PRO A 349 -27.22 28.33 -16.76
CA PRO A 349 -27.43 27.56 -15.55
C PRO A 349 -27.50 28.43 -14.28
N SER A 350 -28.31 27.99 -13.32
CA SER A 350 -28.21 28.42 -11.92
C SER A 350 -27.27 27.50 -11.15
N VAL A 351 -26.25 28.07 -10.51
CA VAL A 351 -25.18 27.33 -9.83
C VAL A 351 -24.99 27.86 -8.41
N VAL A 352 -24.75 26.96 -7.45
CA VAL A 352 -24.57 27.33 -6.04
C VAL A 352 -23.35 28.24 -5.83
N ASP A 353 -23.53 29.34 -5.09
CA ASP A 353 -22.53 30.39 -4.89
C ASP A 353 -22.07 30.51 -3.42
N ASP A 354 -22.69 29.74 -2.50
CA ASP A 354 -22.39 29.71 -1.07
C ASP A 354 -21.73 28.40 -0.62
N GLN A 355 -21.24 27.60 -1.58
CA GLN A 355 -20.39 26.43 -1.35
C GLN A 355 -19.00 26.70 -1.94
N VAL A 356 -17.99 26.74 -1.08
CA VAL A 356 -16.61 27.13 -1.40
C VAL A 356 -15.66 25.95 -1.22
N GLY A 357 -14.72 25.80 -2.14
CA GLY A 357 -13.76 24.70 -2.16
C GLY A 357 -12.68 24.90 -3.21
N ARG A 358 -11.98 23.82 -3.56
CA ARG A 358 -10.99 23.78 -4.64
C ARG A 358 -11.21 22.56 -5.51
N LEU A 359 -11.06 22.72 -6.82
CA LEU A 359 -11.00 21.56 -7.72
C LEU A 359 -9.74 20.74 -7.44
N THR A 360 -9.85 19.44 -7.67
CA THR A 360 -8.68 18.56 -7.69
C THR A 360 -8.67 17.74 -8.96
N PHE A 361 -7.67 17.93 -9.79
CA PHE A 361 -7.52 17.13 -11.00
C PHE A 361 -6.98 15.74 -10.65
N THR A 362 -7.50 14.69 -11.26
CA THR A 362 -7.10 13.31 -10.92
C THR A 362 -5.64 13.03 -11.23
N SER A 363 -5.04 13.76 -12.18
CA SER A 363 -3.59 13.74 -12.42
C SER A 363 -2.80 14.21 -11.19
N GLU A 364 -3.26 15.24 -10.49
CA GLU A 364 -2.61 15.72 -9.26
C GLU A 364 -2.72 14.71 -8.12
N LEU A 365 -3.86 14.03 -7.99
CA LEU A 365 -3.98 12.92 -7.05
C LEU A 365 -3.01 11.78 -7.37
N ALA A 366 -2.90 11.38 -8.64
CA ALA A 366 -1.96 10.34 -9.05
C ALA A 366 -0.50 10.73 -8.76
N ARG A 367 -0.12 11.98 -9.07
CA ARG A 367 1.21 12.54 -8.82
C ARG A 367 1.54 12.58 -7.32
N ALA A 368 0.57 12.99 -6.48
CA ALA A 368 0.72 12.99 -5.03
C ALA A 368 0.87 11.57 -4.45
N ILE A 369 0.08 10.61 -4.93
CA ILE A 369 0.19 9.19 -4.52
C ILE A 369 1.58 8.67 -4.85
N ARG A 370 2.04 8.87 -6.08
CA ARG A 370 3.39 8.47 -6.52
C ARG A 370 4.46 9.11 -5.65
N HIS A 371 4.35 10.41 -5.37
CA HIS A 371 5.31 11.10 -4.51
C HIS A 371 5.38 10.48 -3.12
N LEU A 372 4.24 10.32 -2.44
CA LEU A 372 4.21 9.77 -1.07
C LEU A 372 4.75 8.34 -1.01
N THR A 373 4.38 7.48 -1.97
CA THR A 373 4.81 6.08 -1.98
C THR A 373 6.29 5.93 -2.34
N THR A 374 6.79 6.68 -3.33
CA THR A 374 8.19 6.57 -3.78
C THR A 374 9.20 7.22 -2.83
N THR A 375 8.82 8.32 -2.18
CA THR A 375 9.70 9.00 -1.19
C THR A 375 9.67 8.35 0.18
N GLY A 376 8.68 7.48 0.46
CA GLY A 376 8.48 6.91 1.79
C GLY A 376 8.14 7.98 2.83
N ALA A 377 7.31 8.96 2.45
CA ALA A 377 6.84 9.99 3.35
C ALA A 377 6.20 9.38 4.62
N PRO A 378 6.16 10.08 5.77
CA PRO A 378 5.54 9.53 6.96
C PRO A 378 4.10 9.07 6.70
N TYR A 379 3.77 7.84 7.09
CA TYR A 379 2.41 7.32 6.99
C TYR A 379 1.41 8.20 7.74
N GLY A 380 0.17 8.27 7.25
CA GLY A 380 -0.89 9.06 7.86
C GLY A 380 -1.87 9.65 6.86
N THR A 381 -2.67 10.59 7.33
CA THR A 381 -3.61 11.35 6.51
C THR A 381 -2.94 12.56 5.86
N TYR A 382 -3.27 12.83 4.60
CA TYR A 382 -2.85 13.99 3.83
C TYR A 382 -4.07 14.60 3.13
N ASN A 383 -4.21 15.91 3.23
CA ASN A 383 -5.11 16.66 2.37
C ASN A 383 -4.45 16.90 1.01
N VAL A 384 -5.19 16.61 -0.07
CA VAL A 384 -4.70 16.70 -1.45
C VAL A 384 -5.75 17.39 -2.31
N THR A 385 -5.50 18.66 -2.59
CA THR A 385 -6.29 19.49 -3.53
C THR A 385 -5.39 20.21 -4.51
N GLY A 386 -5.93 20.80 -5.58
CA GLY A 386 -5.21 21.80 -6.35
C GLY A 386 -4.82 23.01 -5.48
N SER A 387 -3.81 23.77 -5.89
CA SER A 387 -3.41 25.00 -5.19
C SER A 387 -4.11 26.25 -5.75
N GLY A 388 -3.92 27.39 -5.10
CA GLY A 388 -4.55 28.66 -5.48
C GLY A 388 -5.76 29.03 -4.60
N PRO A 389 -6.47 30.12 -4.96
CA PRO A 389 -7.61 30.60 -4.18
C PRO A 389 -8.75 29.57 -4.17
N ALA A 390 -9.46 29.49 -3.05
CA ALA A 390 -10.73 28.77 -3.00
C ALA A 390 -11.83 29.59 -3.65
N THR A 391 -12.74 28.93 -4.36
CA THR A 391 -13.80 29.59 -5.15
C THR A 391 -15.13 28.87 -4.98
N SER A 392 -16.23 29.57 -5.29
CA SER A 392 -17.54 28.92 -5.33
C SER A 392 -17.71 28.05 -6.57
N TRP A 393 -18.70 27.15 -6.57
CA TRP A 393 -19.08 26.43 -7.80
C TRP A 393 -19.54 27.37 -8.92
N ALA A 394 -20.23 28.46 -8.58
CA ALA A 394 -20.68 29.45 -9.56
C ALA A 394 -19.50 30.17 -10.21
N ASP A 395 -18.46 30.53 -9.43
CA ASP A 395 -17.23 31.12 -9.98
C ASP A 395 -16.48 30.16 -10.88
N ILE A 396 -16.40 28.87 -10.53
CA ILE A 396 -15.83 27.86 -11.41
C ILE A 396 -16.64 27.76 -12.71
N ALA A 397 -17.98 27.75 -12.63
CA ALA A 397 -18.82 27.68 -13.82
C ALA A 397 -18.63 28.91 -14.73
N ARG A 398 -18.57 30.12 -14.16
CA ARG A 398 -18.23 31.35 -14.90
C ARG A 398 -16.88 31.21 -15.58
N ARG A 399 -15.87 30.71 -14.88
CA ARG A 399 -14.52 30.51 -15.43
C ARG A 399 -14.51 29.49 -16.57
N VAL A 400 -15.27 28.40 -16.46
CA VAL A 400 -15.44 27.42 -17.54
C VAL A 400 -16.10 28.06 -18.77
N PHE A 401 -17.16 28.86 -18.59
CA PHE A 401 -17.80 29.57 -19.69
C PHE A 401 -16.81 30.50 -20.40
N GLU A 402 -16.05 31.28 -19.64
CA GLU A 402 -15.03 32.18 -20.18
C GLU A 402 -13.95 31.42 -20.97
N LEU A 403 -13.38 30.36 -20.39
CA LEU A 403 -12.33 29.54 -21.02
C LEU A 403 -12.81 28.79 -22.28
N THR A 404 -14.11 28.55 -22.40
CA THR A 404 -14.74 27.94 -23.57
C THR A 404 -15.26 28.97 -24.58
N GLY A 405 -15.00 30.27 -24.37
CA GLY A 405 -15.35 31.34 -25.30
C GLY A 405 -16.79 31.82 -25.20
N HIS A 406 -17.48 31.54 -24.10
CA HIS A 406 -18.86 31.94 -23.83
C HIS A 406 -18.94 33.03 -22.75
N ASP A 407 -20.04 33.79 -22.73
CA ASP A 407 -20.25 34.87 -21.76
C ASP A 407 -20.45 34.31 -20.33
N PRO A 408 -19.56 34.61 -19.37
CA PRO A 408 -19.70 34.16 -17.98
C PRO A 408 -20.92 34.73 -17.26
N ALA A 409 -21.49 35.85 -17.72
CA ALA A 409 -22.69 36.45 -17.11
C ALA A 409 -23.95 35.58 -17.28
N ARG A 410 -23.89 34.56 -18.14
CA ARG A 410 -24.95 33.56 -18.33
C ARG A 410 -25.09 32.59 -17.15
N VAL A 411 -24.12 32.57 -16.23
CA VAL A 411 -24.18 31.76 -15.00
C VAL A 411 -24.78 32.59 -13.87
N THR A 412 -25.94 32.15 -13.37
CA THR A 412 -26.60 32.79 -12.23
C THR A 412 -26.19 32.10 -10.92
N GLY A 413 -25.60 32.86 -9.99
CA GLY A 413 -25.31 32.37 -8.64
C GLY A 413 -26.57 32.26 -7.80
N VAL A 414 -26.76 31.13 -7.10
CA VAL A 414 -27.89 30.92 -6.17
C VAL A 414 -27.40 30.38 -4.83
N SER A 415 -28.17 30.59 -3.75
CA SER A 415 -27.85 29.96 -2.47
C SER A 415 -28.14 28.46 -2.49
N THR A 416 -27.49 27.71 -1.61
CA THR A 416 -27.75 26.28 -1.41
C THR A 416 -29.21 26.02 -1.08
N GLU A 417 -29.82 26.87 -0.26
CA GLU A 417 -31.25 26.78 0.10
C GLU A 417 -32.15 26.94 -1.13
N ALA A 418 -31.91 27.96 -1.95
CA ALA A 418 -32.69 28.21 -3.15
C ALA A 418 -32.51 27.08 -4.19
N TYR A 419 -31.29 26.58 -4.34
CA TYR A 419 -30.98 25.45 -5.22
C TYR A 419 -31.75 24.20 -4.78
N PHE A 420 -31.73 23.86 -3.49
CA PHE A 420 -32.39 22.68 -2.95
C PHE A 420 -33.92 22.78 -2.94
N ALA A 421 -34.49 23.98 -2.81
CA ALA A 421 -35.94 24.18 -2.89
C ALA A 421 -36.53 23.75 -4.25
N SER A 422 -35.71 23.76 -5.31
CA SER A 422 -36.09 23.34 -6.66
C SER A 422 -35.88 21.85 -6.94
N ALA A 423 -35.27 21.10 -6.02
CA ALA A 423 -34.91 19.71 -6.25
C ALA A 423 -36.12 18.78 -6.16
N THR A 424 -36.30 17.94 -7.19
CA THR A 424 -37.40 16.96 -7.26
C THR A 424 -37.02 15.57 -6.76
N SER A 425 -35.80 15.42 -6.24
CA SER A 425 -35.20 14.16 -5.77
C SER A 425 -34.50 14.39 -4.43
N ALA A 426 -34.18 13.30 -3.71
CA ALA A 426 -33.36 13.40 -2.51
C ALA A 426 -32.03 14.13 -2.82
N VAL A 427 -31.68 15.08 -1.97
CA VAL A 427 -30.43 15.85 -2.06
C VAL A 427 -29.67 15.67 -0.75
N ALA A 428 -28.41 15.28 -0.86
CA ALA A 428 -27.55 15.18 0.31
C ALA A 428 -27.14 16.57 0.80
N PRO A 429 -27.04 16.79 2.12
CA PRO A 429 -26.46 18.01 2.66
C PRO A 429 -25.00 18.13 2.21
N ARG A 430 -24.60 19.33 1.80
CA ARG A 430 -23.24 19.62 1.32
C ARG A 430 -22.56 20.63 2.25
N PRO A 431 -21.27 20.44 2.58
CA PRO A 431 -20.54 21.41 3.38
C PRO A 431 -20.46 22.75 2.64
N ARG A 432 -20.70 23.86 3.36
CA ARG A 432 -20.56 25.21 2.78
C ARG A 432 -19.11 25.58 2.56
N ASN A 433 -18.22 25.18 3.47
CA ASN A 433 -16.78 25.28 3.29
C ASN A 433 -16.17 23.87 3.18
N SER A 434 -15.48 23.60 2.07
CA SER A 434 -14.76 22.34 1.81
C SER A 434 -13.27 22.56 1.53
N VAL A 435 -12.74 23.72 1.91
CA VAL A 435 -11.34 24.06 1.68
C VAL A 435 -10.47 23.22 2.61
N LEU A 436 -9.53 22.49 2.01
CA LEU A 436 -8.52 21.70 2.74
C LEU A 436 -7.19 22.45 2.76
N ASP A 437 -6.48 22.36 3.88
CA ASP A 437 -5.11 22.84 4.04
C ASP A 437 -4.12 21.79 3.50
N ASN A 438 -3.30 22.15 2.51
CA ASN A 438 -2.31 21.26 1.90
C ASN A 438 -0.92 21.35 2.58
N GLN A 439 -0.75 22.13 3.67
CA GLN A 439 0.57 22.40 4.26
C GLN A 439 1.35 21.14 4.65
N LYS A 440 0.66 20.08 5.10
CA LYS A 440 1.32 18.80 5.42
C LYS A 440 1.90 18.12 4.18
N LEU A 441 1.18 18.13 3.07
CA LEU A 441 1.64 17.60 1.79
C LEU A 441 2.84 18.40 1.24
N GLU A 442 2.78 19.72 1.37
CA GLU A 442 3.89 20.62 1.01
C GLU A 442 5.13 20.37 1.86
N SER A 443 4.95 20.13 3.16
CA SER A 443 6.03 19.78 4.09
C SER A 443 6.65 18.41 3.78
N ALA A 444 5.89 17.51 3.15
CA ALA A 444 6.40 16.24 2.62
C ALA A 444 7.11 16.40 1.25
N GLY A 445 7.25 17.63 0.74
CA GLY A 445 7.99 17.95 -0.48
C GLY A 445 7.15 17.93 -1.76
N PHE A 446 5.82 17.92 -1.67
CA PHE A 446 4.93 17.94 -2.84
C PHE A 446 4.14 19.25 -2.92
N ILE A 447 4.24 19.94 -4.06
CA ILE A 447 3.49 21.17 -4.33
C ILE A 447 2.43 20.88 -5.39
N SER A 448 1.17 21.07 -5.02
CA SER A 448 0.04 20.93 -5.95
C SER A 448 0.05 22.04 -6.99
N GLU A 449 -0.33 21.67 -8.22
CA GLU A 449 -0.52 22.62 -9.31
C GLU A 449 -1.70 23.56 -9.05
N ALA A 450 -1.59 24.80 -9.53
CA ALA A 450 -2.67 25.78 -9.42
C ALA A 450 -3.91 25.30 -10.18
N VAL A 451 -5.08 25.42 -9.54
CA VAL A 451 -6.37 25.02 -10.13
C VAL A 451 -6.61 25.71 -11.47
N GLU A 452 -6.21 26.97 -11.59
CA GLU A 452 -6.38 27.78 -12.80
C GLU A 452 -5.64 27.17 -14.00
N ASP A 453 -4.37 26.79 -13.82
CA ASP A 453 -3.54 26.22 -14.88
C ASP A 453 -4.06 24.84 -15.31
N SER A 454 -4.43 24.01 -14.32
CA SER A 454 -5.00 22.68 -14.58
C SER A 454 -6.35 22.76 -15.27
N LEU A 455 -7.21 23.73 -14.91
CA LEU A 455 -8.51 23.94 -15.54
C LEU A 455 -8.37 24.38 -16.99
N ALA A 456 -7.50 25.35 -17.28
CA ALA A 456 -7.23 25.80 -18.63
C ALA A 456 -6.70 24.65 -19.51
N ARG A 457 -5.75 23.86 -18.99
CA ARG A 457 -5.24 22.68 -19.70
C ARG A 457 -6.33 21.65 -19.96
N TYR A 458 -7.14 21.35 -18.95
CA TYR A 458 -8.20 20.35 -19.05
C TYR A 458 -9.27 20.71 -20.08
N LEU A 459 -9.57 21.99 -20.28
CA LEU A 459 -10.54 22.47 -21.28
C LEU A 459 -9.94 22.64 -22.69
N SER A 460 -8.61 22.63 -22.82
CA SER A 460 -7.92 22.71 -24.11
C SER A 460 -7.87 21.38 -24.87
N HIS A 461 -8.30 20.29 -24.25
CA HIS A 461 -8.33 18.92 -24.76
C HIS A 461 -9.76 18.39 -24.78
#